data_AF-E0D592-F1
#
_entry.id   AF-E0D592-F1
#
_cell.length_a   1.000
_cell.length_b   1.000
_cell.length_c   1.000
_cell.angle_alpha   90.00
_cell.angle_beta   90.00
_cell.angle_gamma   90.00
#
_symmetry.space_group_name_H-M   'P 1'
#
loop_
_entity.id
_entity.type
_entity.pdbx_description
1 polymer ?
#
loop_
_entity_poly.entity_id
_entity_poly.type
_entity_poly.pdbx_seq_one_letter_code
_entity_poly.pdbx_strand_id
1 'polypeptide(L)' 'TSSSNTPCDSSSQSQELDAKGRNRLRWVQQKHMVYNYCADAQRFPQGTSAECKRSRF' A
#
# COMPACT_ATOMS: atom_id res chain seq x y z
N THR A 1 36.36 12.75 -30.51
CA THR A 1 35.80 11.49 -29.96
C THR A 1 34.60 11.85 -29.12
N SER A 2 33.42 11.45 -29.58
CA SER A 2 32.12 11.87 -29.04
C SER A 2 31.78 11.08 -27.77
N SER A 3 31.67 11.75 -26.63
CA SER A 3 31.21 11.13 -25.39
C SER A 3 29.76 11.54 -25.14
N SER A 4 28.84 10.66 -25.54
CA SER A 4 27.41 10.78 -25.30
C SER A 4 27.11 10.63 -23.80
N ASN A 5 26.91 11.75 -23.10
CA ASN A 5 26.38 11.76 -21.74
C ASN A 5 24.89 11.39 -21.79
N THR A 6 24.60 10.11 -21.60
CA THR A 6 23.22 9.63 -21.43
C THR A 6 22.91 9.73 -19.94
N PRO A 7 22.02 10.63 -19.48
CA PRO A 7 21.57 10.57 -18.10
C PRO A 7 20.72 9.30 -17.98
N CYS A 8 21.17 8.36 -17.14
CA CYS A 8 20.36 7.24 -16.73
C CYS A 8 19.15 7.79 -15.97
N ASP A 9 18.04 8.00 -16.67
CA ASP A 9 16.74 8.17 -16.05
C ASP A 9 16.42 6.86 -15.35
N SER A 10 16.85 6.77 -14.09
CA SER A 10 16.45 5.73 -13.16
C SER A 10 14.99 6.01 -12.82
N SER A 11 14.13 5.72 -13.79
CA SER A 11 12.68 5.74 -13.64
C SER A 11 12.39 4.86 -12.43
N SER A 12 12.16 5.50 -11.29
CA SER A 12 11.81 4.85 -10.04
C SER A 12 10.54 4.06 -10.33
N GLN A 13 10.70 2.76 -10.54
CA GLN A 13 9.61 1.88 -10.94
C GLN A 13 8.79 1.67 -9.68
N SER A 14 7.81 2.55 -9.44
CA SER A 14 6.92 2.49 -8.29
C SER A 14 6.29 1.10 -8.30
N GLN A 15 6.61 0.27 -7.30
CA GLN A 15 6.04 -1.07 -7.13
C GLN A 15 4.60 -0.96 -6.61
N GLU A 16 3.77 -0.22 -7.35
CA GLU A 16 2.37 -0.01 -7.02
C GLU A 16 1.51 -1.10 -7.64
N LEU A 17 0.48 -1.48 -6.91
CA LEU A 17 -0.52 -2.42 -7.40
C LEU A 17 -1.38 -1.74 -8.46
N ASP A 18 -1.60 -2.43 -9.57
CA ASP A 18 -2.53 -2.00 -10.61
C ASP A 18 -3.99 -2.00 -10.11
N ALA A 19 -4.91 -1.43 -10.90
CA ALA A 19 -6.31 -1.32 -10.50
C ALA A 19 -6.96 -2.70 -10.22
N LYS A 20 -6.57 -3.74 -10.97
CA LYS A 20 -7.07 -5.11 -10.78
C LYS A 20 -6.57 -5.72 -9.47
N GLY A 21 -5.29 -5.53 -9.15
CA GLY A 21 -4.66 -5.99 -7.91
C GLY A 21 -5.29 -5.35 -6.68
N ARG A 22 -5.57 -4.04 -6.72
CA ARG A 22 -6.29 -3.34 -5.65
C ARG A 22 -7.71 -3.89 -5.44
N ASN A 23 -8.45 -4.14 -6.53
CA ASN A 23 -9.79 -4.74 -6.44
C ASN A 23 -9.76 -6.15 -5.85
N ARG A 24 -8.75 -6.95 -6.20
CA ARG A 24 -8.56 -8.29 -5.63
C ARG A 24 -8.27 -8.23 -4.14
N LEU A 25 -7.39 -7.33 -3.69
CA LEU A 25 -7.10 -7.13 -2.28
C LEU A 25 -8.36 -6.75 -1.50
N ARG A 26 -9.16 -5.81 -2.01
CA ARG A 26 -10.43 -5.43 -1.39
C ARG A 26 -11.37 -6.62 -1.24
N TRP A 27 -11.50 -7.46 -2.25
CA TRP A 27 -12.35 -8.64 -2.19
C TRP A 27 -11.88 -9.64 -1.14
N VAL A 28 -10.57 -9.91 -1.07
CA VAL A 28 -9.99 -10.80 -0.06
C VAL A 28 -10.18 -10.22 1.33
N GLN A 29 -9.88 -8.93 1.53
CA GLN A 29 -10.07 -8.25 2.81
C GLN A 29 -11.53 -8.30 3.26
N GLN A 30 -12.49 -8.10 2.35
CA GLN A 30 -13.91 -8.11 2.73
C GLN A 30 -14.45 -9.52 3.05
N LYS A 31 -13.96 -10.57 2.37
CA LYS A 31 -14.53 -11.91 2.45
C LYS A 31 -13.77 -12.87 3.36
N HIS A 32 -12.46 -12.66 3.51
CA HIS A 32 -11.56 -13.62 4.14
C HIS A 32 -10.69 -13.01 5.26
N MET A 33 -10.76 -11.69 5.49
CA MET A 33 -10.05 -11.09 6.62
C MET A 33 -10.81 -11.35 7.91
N VAL A 34 -10.21 -12.16 8.78
CA VAL A 34 -10.80 -12.53 10.08
C VAL A 34 -10.46 -11.51 11.16
N TYR A 35 -9.36 -10.77 11.01
CA TYR A 35 -8.93 -9.79 11.98
C TYR A 35 -8.26 -8.59 11.31
N ASN A 36 -8.58 -7.40 11.80
CA ASN A 36 -7.95 -6.15 11.39
C ASN A 36 -7.52 -5.37 12.62
N TYR A 37 -6.22 -5.37 12.88
CA TYR A 37 -5.57 -4.59 13.94
C TYR A 37 -6.01 -3.12 13.94
N CYS A 38 -6.13 -2.51 12.75
CA CYS A 38 -6.49 -1.11 12.61
C CYS A 38 -7.98 -0.83 12.90
N ALA A 39 -8.84 -1.86 12.93
CA ALA A 39 -10.25 -1.73 13.27
C ALA A 39 -10.55 -2.16 14.71
N ASP A 40 -9.56 -2.69 15.43
CA ASP A 40 -9.73 -3.19 16.79
C ASP A 40 -9.69 -2.03 17.81
N ALA A 41 -10.82 -1.32 17.91
CA ALA A 41 -10.99 -0.20 18.83
C ALA A 41 -11.04 -0.64 20.31
N GLN A 42 -11.39 -1.90 20.58
CA GLN A 42 -11.39 -2.43 21.95
C GLN A 42 -9.96 -2.59 22.47
N ARG A 43 -9.03 -3.01 21.61
CA ARG A 43 -7.62 -3.10 21.94
C ARG A 43 -6.96 -1.73 22.08
N PHE A 44 -7.41 -0.74 21.30
CA PHE A 44 -6.83 0.60 21.23
C PHE A 44 -7.85 1.71 21.52
N PRO A 45 -8.34 1.83 22.77
CA PRO A 45 -9.34 2.85 23.13
C PRO A 45 -8.82 4.28 23.02
N GLN A 46 -7.50 4.48 23.07
CA GLN A 46 -6.84 5.78 22.91
C GLN A 46 -6.52 6.14 21.45
N GLY A 47 -6.96 5.30 20.50
CA GLY A 47 -6.73 5.48 19.08
C GLY A 47 -5.73 4.48 18.51
N THR A 48 -5.89 4.19 17.22
CA THR A 48 -5.07 3.23 16.47
C THR A 48 -3.76 3.87 15.99
N SER A 49 -2.76 3.05 15.65
CA SER A 49 -1.44 3.54 15.27
C SER A 49 -1.48 4.50 14.08
N ALA A 50 -0.48 5.40 13.97
CA ALA A 50 -0.42 6.39 12.91
C ALA A 50 -0.42 5.78 11.49
N GLU A 51 0.08 4.56 11.36
CA GLU A 51 0.12 3.79 10.11
C GLU A 51 -1.29 3.41 9.61
N CYS A 52 -2.24 3.18 10.52
CA CYS A 52 -3.62 2.85 10.17
C CYS A 52 -4.34 3.98 9.41
N LYS A 53 -3.87 5.23 9.52
CA LYS A 53 -4.45 6.38 8.79
C LYS A 53 -4.16 6.34 7.29
N ARG A 54 -3.18 5.54 6.86
CA ARG A 54 -2.72 5.42 5.46
C ARG A 54 -3.10 4.13 4.77
N SER A 55 -3.67 3.15 5.49
CA SER A 55 -4.21 1.95 4.87
C SER A 55 -5.51 2.29 4.14
N ARG A 56 -5.40 2.73 2.89
CA ARG A 56 -6.53 3.04 1.99
C ARG A 56 -6.94 1.89 1.07
N PHE A 57 -6.61 0.66 1.47
CA PHE A 57 -7.17 -0.55 0.87
C PHE A 57 -8.19 -1.17 1.82
#